data_AF-A0A0E9WYC3-F1
#
_entry.id   AF-A0A0E9WYC3-F1
#
_cell.length_a   1.000
_cell.length_b   1.000
_cell.length_c   1.000
_cell.angle_alpha   90.00
_cell.angle_beta   90.00
_cell.angle_gamma   90.00
#
_symmetry.space_group_name_H-M   'P 1'
#
loop_
_entity.id
_entity.type
_entity.pdbx_description
1 polymer ?
#
loop_
_entity_poly.entity_id
_entity_poly.type
_entity_poly.pdbx_seq_one_letter_code
_entity_poly.pdbx_strand_id
1 'polypeptide(L)'
;MQRDGLTQEQAEQRIASQMPLNEKRGLANHVIENSGTREDTHRQVLRLHTKLEDSMEFLLVRTLAVVAAAGFGGLLLYTAKLLVL
;
A
#
# COMPACT_ATOMS: atom_id res chain seq x y z
N MET A 1 -28.86 0.59 -5.54
CA MET A 1 -30.14 1.30 -5.72
C MET A 1 -30.38 2.32 -4.60
N GLN A 2 -30.57 1.93 -3.33
CA GLN A 2 -30.89 2.88 -2.24
C GLN A 2 -29.85 3.98 -1.94
N ARG A 3 -28.54 3.67 -1.93
CA ARG A 3 -27.51 4.67 -1.59
C ARG A 3 -27.41 5.81 -2.61
N ASP A 4 -27.47 5.45 -3.89
CA ASP A 4 -27.17 6.37 -5.02
C ASP A 4 -28.43 6.71 -5.84
N GLY A 5 -29.61 6.24 -5.43
CA GLY A 5 -30.89 6.45 -6.14
C GLY A 5 -30.99 5.79 -7.53
N LEU A 6 -30.12 4.82 -7.84
CA LEU A 6 -30.09 4.17 -9.16
C LEU A 6 -31.23 3.17 -9.36
N THR A 7 -31.70 3.06 -10.61
CA THR A 7 -32.51 1.91 -11.08
C THR A 7 -31.69 0.62 -11.06
N GLN A 8 -32.37 -0.52 -11.17
CA GLN A 8 -31.73 -1.83 -11.11
C GLN A 8 -30.84 -2.02 -12.34
N GLU A 9 -31.39 -1.68 -13.51
CA GLU A 9 -30.73 -1.76 -14.80
C GLU A 9 -29.45 -0.91 -14.83
N GLN A 10 -29.51 0.31 -14.28
CA GLN A 10 -28.33 1.18 -14.18
C GLN A 10 -27.26 0.59 -13.23
N ALA A 11 -27.67 -0.05 -12.14
CA ALA A 11 -26.74 -0.69 -11.23
C ALA A 11 -26.07 -1.93 -11.87
N GLU A 12 -26.85 -2.74 -12.58
CA GLU A 12 -26.38 -3.93 -13.31
C GLU A 12 -25.42 -3.55 -14.44
N GLN A 13 -25.73 -2.50 -15.22
CA GLN A 13 -24.82 -1.97 -16.24
C GLN A 13 -23.47 -1.56 -15.66
N ARG A 14 -23.46 -0.91 -14.48
CA ARG A 14 -22.21 -0.54 -13.80
C ARG A 14 -21.44 -1.73 -13.26
N ILE A 15 -22.13 -2.79 -12.84
CA ILE A 15 -21.47 -4.03 -12.40
C ILE A 15 -20.86 -4.73 -13.63
N ALA A 16 -21.60 -4.80 -14.73
CA ALA A 16 -21.15 -5.42 -15.98
C ALA A 16 -19.97 -4.70 -16.63
N SER A 17 -19.82 -3.38 -16.40
CA SER A 17 -18.66 -2.62 -16.91
C SER A 17 -17.39 -2.77 -16.06
N GLN A 18 -17.46 -3.47 -14.92
CA GLN A 18 -16.32 -3.71 -14.04
C GLN A 18 -15.72 -5.09 -14.28
N MET A 19 -14.51 -5.30 -13.77
CA MET A 19 -13.92 -6.64 -13.69
C MET A 19 -14.81 -7.57 -12.84
N PRO A 20 -15.06 -8.82 -13.29
CA PRO A 20 -15.79 -9.82 -12.52
C PRO A 20 -15.20 -10.03 -11.12
N LEU A 21 -16.07 -10.21 -10.12
CA LEU A 21 -15.65 -10.29 -8.71
C LEU A 21 -14.69 -11.46 -8.45
N ASN A 22 -14.93 -12.61 -9.09
CA ASN A 22 -14.07 -13.79 -9.00
C ASN A 22 -12.66 -13.51 -9.54
N GLU A 23 -12.55 -12.85 -10.69
CA GLU A 23 -11.28 -12.46 -11.30
C GLU A 23 -10.54 -11.46 -10.41
N LYS A 24 -11.26 -10.43 -9.93
CA LYS A 24 -10.70 -9.44 -9.00
C LYS A 24 -10.15 -10.09 -7.73
N ARG A 25 -10.86 -11.07 -7.17
CA ARG A 25 -10.40 -11.83 -6.00
C ARG A 25 -9.15 -12.67 -6.31
N GLY A 26 -9.06 -13.22 -7.52
CA GLY A 26 -7.89 -14.00 -7.95
C GLY A 26 -6.61 -13.17 -8.08
N LEU A 27 -6.74 -11.88 -8.41
CA LEU A 27 -5.61 -10.96 -8.55
C LEU A 27 -5.18 -10.29 -7.24
N ALA A 28 -6.02 -10.33 -6.20
CA ALA A 28 -5.79 -9.60 -4.96
C ALA A 28 -4.80 -10.32 -4.04
N ASN A 29 -3.81 -9.59 -3.49
CA ASN A 29 -2.94 -10.13 -2.43
C ASN A 29 -3.70 -10.33 -1.11
N HIS A 30 -4.68 -9.46 -0.86
CA HIS A 30 -5.50 -9.46 0.35
C HIS A 30 -6.95 -9.13 0.01
N VAL A 31 -7.90 -9.81 0.68
CA VAL A 31 -9.34 -9.62 0.50
C VAL A 31 -9.97 -9.32 1.87
N ILE A 32 -10.86 -8.34 1.91
CA ILE A 32 -11.66 -7.98 3.09
C ILE A 32 -13.13 -8.12 2.73
N GLU A 33 -13.85 -8.97 3.45
CA GLU A 33 -15.29 -9.16 3.25
C GLU A 33 -16.10 -8.13 4.04
N ASN A 34 -17.01 -7.45 3.36
CA ASN A 34 -17.86 -6.38 3.91
C ASN A 34 -19.36 -6.70 3.86
N SER A 35 -19.73 -7.94 3.54
CA SER A 35 -21.13 -8.41 3.56
C SER A 35 -21.63 -8.73 4.97
N GLY A 36 -20.71 -8.86 5.95
CA GLY A 36 -21.01 -9.13 7.36
C GLY A 36 -21.25 -7.88 8.18
N THR A 37 -21.05 -7.99 9.50
CA THR A 37 -21.16 -6.83 10.39
C THR A 37 -20.00 -5.86 10.21
N ARG A 38 -20.19 -4.61 10.61
CA ARG A 38 -19.11 -3.60 10.58
C ARG A 38 -17.93 -4.03 11.47
N GLU A 39 -18.23 -4.70 12.57
CA GLU A 39 -17.27 -5.24 13.52
C GLU A 39 -16.43 -6.35 12.89
N ASP A 40 -17.02 -7.22 12.06
CA ASP A 40 -16.30 -8.25 11.31
C ASP A 40 -15.31 -7.65 10.32
N THR A 41 -15.76 -6.65 9.56
CA THR A 41 -14.88 -5.91 8.64
C THR A 41 -13.77 -5.21 9.40
N HIS A 42 -14.08 -4.55 10.52
CA HIS A 42 -13.08 -3.87 11.35
C HIS A 42 -12.01 -4.83 11.87
N ARG A 43 -12.40 -6.03 12.33
CA ARG A 43 -11.45 -7.07 12.77
C ARG A 43 -10.56 -7.57 11.63
N GLN A 44 -11.10 -7.73 10.42
CA GLN A 44 -10.30 -8.12 9.25
C GLN A 44 -9.29 -7.04 8.87
N VAL A 45 -9.72 -5.77 8.86
CA VAL A 45 -8.87 -4.61 8.57
C VAL A 45 -7.71 -4.52 9.57
N LEU A 46 -8.00 -4.57 10.88
CA LEU A 46 -6.94 -4.49 11.91
C LEU A 46 -5.92 -5.62 11.78
N ARG A 47 -6.37 -6.84 11.51
CA ARG A 47 -5.47 -7.98 11.31
C ARG A 47 -4.55 -7.78 10.11
N LEU A 48 -5.09 -7.26 9.00
CA LEU A 48 -4.29 -6.98 7.81
C LEU A 48 -3.32 -5.83 8.07
N HIS A 49 -3.77 -4.77 8.75
CA HIS A 49 -2.95 -3.62 9.10
C HIS A 49 -1.71 -4.02 9.90
N THR A 50 -1.88 -4.78 10.98
CA THR A 50 -0.74 -5.27 11.79
C THR A 50 0.23 -6.08 10.94
N LYS A 51 -0.28 -6.97 10.07
CA LYS A 51 0.57 -7.76 9.17
C LYS A 51 1.39 -6.89 8.20
N LEU A 52 0.81 -5.80 7.71
CA LEU A 52 1.49 -4.90 6.77
C LEU A 52 2.50 -3.98 7.48
N GLU A 53 2.20 -3.52 8.70
CA GLU A 53 3.14 -2.71 9.49
C GLU A 53 4.38 -3.48 9.94
N ASP A 54 4.25 -4.78 10.21
CA ASP A 54 5.40 -5.63 10.56
C ASP A 54 6.38 -5.84 9.37
N SER A 55 6.02 -5.40 8.16
CA SER A 55 6.89 -5.52 7.00
C SER A 55 8.06 -4.53 7.07
N MET A 56 9.25 -5.05 7.33
CA MET A 56 10.50 -4.27 7.42
C MET A 56 11.15 -3.99 6.06
N GLU A 57 10.45 -4.24 4.95
CA GLU A 57 11.01 -4.11 3.60
C GLU A 57 11.49 -2.68 3.29
N PHE A 58 10.85 -1.67 3.89
CA PHE A 58 11.25 -0.27 3.75
C PHE A 58 12.62 0.04 4.38
N LEU A 59 13.10 -0.77 5.32
CA LEU A 59 14.37 -0.52 6.02
C LEU A 59 15.58 -0.68 5.10
N LEU A 60 15.52 -1.59 4.14
CA LEU A 60 16.63 -1.79 3.20
C LEU A 60 16.86 -0.53 2.37
N VAL A 61 15.78 0.04 1.82
CA VAL A 61 15.82 1.29 1.05
C VAL A 61 16.35 2.45 1.90
N ARG A 62 15.86 2.59 3.14
CA ARG A 62 16.34 3.63 4.07
C ARG A 62 17.82 3.47 4.41
N THR A 63 18.27 2.23 4.66
CA THR A 63 19.67 1.95 5.01
C THR A 63 20.59 2.30 3.85
N LEU A 64 20.22 1.92 2.62
CA LEU A 64 20.97 2.30 1.42
C LEU A 64 21.04 3.82 1.24
N ALA A 65 19.93 4.54 1.45
CA ALA A 65 19.90 5.99 1.35
C ALA A 65 20.81 6.66 2.39
N VAL A 66 20.79 6.19 3.64
CA VAL A 66 21.65 6.70 4.73
C VAL A 66 23.12 6.44 4.42
N VAL A 67 23.48 5.23 3.99
CA VAL A 67 24.86 4.88 3.63
C VAL A 67 25.35 5.73 2.45
N ALA A 68 24.53 5.91 1.42
CA ALA A 68 24.87 6.74 0.27
C ALA A 68 25.10 8.20 0.68
N ALA A 69 24.20 8.80 1.48
CA ALA A 69 24.31 10.17 1.96
C ALA A 69 25.56 10.36 2.83
N ALA A 70 25.83 9.43 3.76
CA ALA A 70 27.00 9.47 4.63
C ALA A 70 28.30 9.32 3.82
N GLY A 71 28.34 8.40 2.85
CA GLY A 71 29.49 8.21 1.97
C GLY A 71 29.78 9.45 1.12
N PHE A 72 28.76 10.07 0.55
CA PHE A 72 28.90 11.30 -0.24
C PHE A 72 29.37 12.48 0.62
N GLY A 73 28.77 12.66 1.80
CA GLY A 73 29.19 13.69 2.76
C GLY A 73 30.64 13.50 3.21
N GLY A 74 31.03 12.27 3.52
CA GLY A 74 32.41 11.94 3.89
C GLY A 74 33.41 12.25 2.77
N LEU A 75 33.08 11.92 1.52
CA LEU A 75 33.92 12.21 0.36
C LEU A 75 34.08 13.73 0.13
N LEU A 76 33.01 14.51 0.28
CA LEU A 76 33.06 15.97 0.18
C LEU A 76 33.95 16.58 1.26
N LEU A 77 33.83 16.12 2.51
CA LEU A 77 34.69 16.60 3.60
C LEU A 77 36.15 16.22 3.38
N TYR A 78 36.42 15.00 2.91
CA TYR A 78 37.78 14.54 2.62
C TYR A 78 38.43 15.37 1.50
N THR A 79 37.71 15.60 0.39
CA THR A 79 38.21 16.42 -0.72
C THR A 79 38.40 17.87 -0.33
N ALA A 80 37.49 18.45 0.46
CA ALA A 80 37.66 19.79 1.02
C ALA A 80 38.90 19.88 1.91
N LYS A 81 39.14 18.87 2.76
CA LYS A 81 40.36 18.81 3.60
C LYS A 81 41.63 18.69 2.76
N LEU A 82 41.61 17.91 1.68
CA LEU A 82 42.74 17.75 0.76
C LEU A 82 43.06 19.05 0.00
N LEU A 83 42.04 19.85 -0.35
CA LEU A 83 42.21 21.13 -1.05
C LEU A 83 42.71 22.28 -0.16
N VAL A 84 42.50 22.19 1.15
CA VAL A 84 42.92 23.20 2.13
C VAL A 84 44.34 22.93 2.67
N LEU A 85 44.92 21.77 2.34
CA LEU A 85 46.25 21.33 2.76
C LEU A 85 47.27 21.51 1.64
#